data_AF-A0A7J4G7Y7-F1
#
_entry.id   AF-A0A7J4G7Y7-F1
#
_cell.length_a   1.000
_cell.length_b   1.000
_cell.length_c   1.000
_cell.angle_alpha   90.00
_cell.angle_beta   90.00
_cell.angle_gamma   90.00
#
_symmetry.space_group_name_H-M   'P 1'
#
loop_
_entity.id
_entity.type
_entity.pdbx_description
1 polymer ?
#
loop_
_entity_poly.entity_id
_entity_poly.type
_entity_poly.pdbx_seq_one_letter_code
_entity_poly.pdbx_strand_id
1 'polypeptide(L)' 'MMLRQRLGIALIIIFLPINGPLWRMLAEIAGFPLNIGEVQFFILSIILFILGGIMTFTPKLKNPFQE' A
#
# COMPACT_ATOMS: atom_id res chain seq x y z
N MET A 1 6.29 11.79 -12.48
CA MET A 1 5.95 11.55 -11.05
C MET A 1 7.23 11.24 -10.29
N MET A 2 7.38 11.79 -9.08
CA MET A 2 8.49 11.40 -8.20
C MET A 2 8.43 9.90 -7.88
N LEU A 3 9.59 9.29 -7.60
CA LEU A 3 9.67 7.88 -7.18
C LEU A 3 8.74 7.59 -5.99
N ARG A 4 8.68 8.49 -5.01
CA ARG A 4 7.75 8.42 -3.86
C ARG A 4 6.29 8.25 -4.30
N GLN A 5 5.84 9.04 -5.29
CA GLN A 5 4.47 8.99 -5.78
C GLN A 5 4.19 7.69 -6.54
N ARG A 6 5.16 7.21 -7.33
CA ARG A 6 5.03 5.92 -8.03
C ARG A 6 4.89 4.76 -7.04
N LEU A 7 5.70 4.76 -5.97
CA LEU A 7 5.61 3.78 -4.89
C LEU A 7 4.27 3.91 -4.12
N GLY A 8 3.81 5.14 -3.90
CA GLY A 8 2.51 5.39 -3.27
C GLY A 8 1.34 4.83 -4.07
N ILE A 9 1.34 5.04 -5.39
CA ILE A 9 0.32 4.49 -6.30
C ILE A 9 0.36 2.96 -6.30
N ALA A 10 1.56 2.36 -6.34
CA ALA A 10 1.70 0.91 -6.25
C ALA A 10 1.13 0.36 -4.93
N LEU A 11 1.45 1.00 -3.79
CA LEU A 11 0.90 0.65 -2.47
C LEU A 11 -0.64 0.69 -2.45
N ILE A 12 -1.23 1.75 -3.00
CA ILE A 12 -2.70 1.90 -3.09
C ILE A 12 -3.33 0.76 -3.89
N ILE A 13 -2.78 0.44 -5.07
CA ILE A 13 -3.36 -0.58 -5.96
C ILE A 13 -3.21 -1.98 -5.36
N ILE A 14 -2.05 -2.27 -4.80
CA ILE A 14 -1.70 -3.61 -4.30
C ILE A 14 -2.43 -3.93 -2.99
N PHE A 15 -2.56 -2.95 -2.08
CA PHE A 15 -3.16 -3.13 -0.76
C PHE A 15 -4.56 -2.53 -0.65
N LEU A 16 -5.30 -2.50 -1.75
CA LEU A 16 -6.74 -2.26 -1.70
C LEU A 16 -7.36 -3.30 -0.75
N PRO A 17 -8.20 -2.92 0.24
CA PRO A 17 -8.69 -3.87 1.23
C PRO A 17 -9.48 -5.06 0.64
N ILE A 18 -10.08 -4.87 -0.54
CA ILE A 18 -10.77 -5.91 -1.31
C ILE A 18 -9.82 -7.00 -1.86
N ASN A 19 -8.51 -6.74 -1.94
CA ASN A 19 -7.51 -7.68 -2.44
C ASN A 19 -7.11 -8.74 -1.40
N GLY A 20 -7.64 -8.70 -0.17
CA GLY A 20 -7.30 -9.67 0.88
C GLY A 20 -7.40 -11.14 0.46
N PRO A 21 -8.52 -11.58 -0.15
CA PRO A 21 -8.65 -12.93 -0.68
C PRO A 21 -7.62 -13.27 -1.78
N LEU A 22 -7.28 -12.31 -2.66
CA LEU A 22 -6.29 -12.50 -3.73
C LEU A 22 -4.90 -12.78 -3.15
N TRP A 23 -4.52 -12.06 -2.10
CA TRP A 23 -3.25 -12.26 -1.41
C TRP A 23 -3.17 -13.63 -0.73
N ARG A 24 -4.26 -14.09 -0.11
CA ARG A 24 -4.34 -15.43 0.48
C ARG A 24 -4.21 -16.52 -0.58
N MET A 25 -4.94 -16.39 -1.68
CA MET A 25 -4.85 -17.31 -2.81
C MET A 25 -3.44 -17.37 -3.39
N LEU A 26 -2.80 -16.21 -3.60
CA LEU A 26 -1.42 -16.15 -4.10
C LEU A 26 -0.44 -16.83 -3.14
N ALA A 27 -0.60 -16.61 -1.84
CA ALA A 27 0.26 -17.17 -0.81
C ALA A 27 0.09 -18.70 -0.68
N GLU A 28 -1.13 -19.21 -0.81
CA GLU A 28 -1.43 -20.65 -0.90
C GLU A 28 -0.76 -21.28 -2.12
N ILE A 29 -0.90 -20.67 -3.31
CA ILE A 29 -0.25 -21.15 -4.54
C ILE A 29 1.28 -21.13 -4.42
N ALA A 30 1.84 -20.14 -3.72
CA ALA A 30 3.27 -20.03 -3.47
C ALA A 30 3.80 -21.01 -2.40
N GLY A 31 2.93 -21.78 -1.72
CA GLY A 31 3.31 -22.71 -0.66
C GLY A 31 3.57 -22.06 0.71
N PHE A 32 3.18 -20.79 0.87
CA PHE A 32 3.37 -20.02 2.11
C PHE A 32 2.02 -19.47 2.61
N PRO A 33 1.12 -20.31 3.14
CA PRO A 33 -0.18 -19.85 3.59
C PRO A 33 -0.05 -18.73 4.62
N LEU A 34 -0.88 -17.70 4.48
CA LEU A 34 -0.88 -16.54 5.37
C LEU A 34 -1.44 -16.93 6.74
N ASN A 35 -0.54 -17.06 7.74
CA ASN A 35 -0.88 -17.33 9.14
C ASN A 35 -1.38 -16.09 9.91
N ILE A 36 -2.00 -15.13 9.22
CA ILE A 36 -2.56 -13.90 9.81
C ILE A 36 -4.09 -13.95 9.72
N GLY A 37 -4.78 -13.47 10.75
CA GLY A 37 -6.24 -13.42 10.77
C GLY A 37 -6.80 -12.50 9.67
N GLU A 38 -8.03 -12.75 9.22
CA GLU A 38 -8.68 -11.94 8.17
C GLU A 38 -8.79 -10.46 8.57
N VAL A 39 -9.28 -10.20 9.79
CA VAL A 39 -9.39 -8.86 10.35
C VAL A 39 -8.03 -8.18 10.46
N GLN A 40 -7.00 -8.91 10.88
CA GLN A 40 -5.64 -8.37 11.01
C GLN A 40 -5.06 -7.98 9.64
N PHE A 41 -5.24 -8.83 8.62
CA PHE A 41 -4.80 -8.53 7.26
C PHE A 41 -5.57 -7.34 6.66
N PHE A 42 -6.86 -7.24 6.94
CA PHE A 42 -7.69 -6.12 6.52
C PHE A 42 -7.22 -4.79 7.13
N ILE A 43 -6.96 -4.77 8.44
CA ILE A 43 -6.41 -3.59 9.13
C ILE A 43 -5.04 -3.21 8.54
N LEU A 44 -4.16 -4.19 8.32
CA LEU A 44 -2.86 -3.95 7.68
C LEU A 44 -3.01 -3.34 6.28
N SER A 45 -3.94 -3.84 5.48
CA SER A 45 -4.23 -3.34 4.14
C SER A 45 -4.70 -1.89 4.17
N ILE A 46 -5.57 -1.52 5.13
CA ILE A 46 -5.99 -0.13 5.34
C ILE A 46 -4.79 0.77 5.68
N ILE A 47 -3.93 0.34 6.60
CA ILE A 47 -2.75 1.12 7.00
C ILE A 47 -1.84 1.37 5.79
N LEU A 48 -1.57 0.34 4.99
CA LEU A 48 -0.72 0.43 3.79
C LEU A 48 -1.35 1.28 2.69
N PHE A 49 -2.68 1.18 2.52
CA PHE A 49 -3.43 2.01 1.58
C PHE A 49 -3.33 3.50 1.95
N ILE A 50 -3.55 3.84 3.24
CA ILE A 50 -3.42 5.21 3.75
C ILE A 50 -2.00 5.72 3.54
N LEU A 51 -0.98 4.90 3.85
CA LEU A 51 0.42 5.26 3.64
C LEU A 51 0.72 5.54 2.15
N GLY A 52 0.19 4.71 1.25
CA GLY A 52 0.29 4.93 -0.19
C GLY A 52 -0.38 6.23 -0.63
N GLY A 53 -1.53 6.56 -0.05
CA GLY A 53 -2.22 7.84 -0.20
C GLY A 53 -1.33 9.02 0.20
N ILE A 54 -0.76 8.98 1.41
CA ILE A 54 0.17 10.01 1.89
C ILE A 54 1.33 10.18 0.90
N MET A 55 1.99 9.10 0.51
CA MET A 55 3.13 9.16 -0.42
C MET A 55 2.78 9.75 -1.79
N THR A 56 1.56 9.49 -2.27
CA THR A 56 1.06 9.95 -3.58
C THR A 56 0.66 11.42 -3.55
N PHE A 57 -0.11 11.81 -2.53
CA PHE A 57 -0.78 13.11 -2.46
C PHE A 57 -0.03 14.17 -1.64
N THR A 58 0.97 13.81 -0.85
CA THR A 58 1.82 14.81 -0.19
C THR A 58 2.52 15.66 -1.27
N PRO A 59 2.28 16.99 -1.31
CA PRO A 59 2.90 17.86 -2.29
C PRO A 59 4.42 17.92 -2.07
N LYS A 60 5.16 18.37 -3.08
CA LYS A 60 6.56 18.74 -2.85
C LYS A 60 6.56 19.93 -1.89
N LEU A 61 7.30 19.83 -0.79
CA LEU A 61 7.63 21.01 0.00
C LEU A 61 8.45 21.93 -0.91
N LYS A 62 7.84 23.00 -1.41
CA LYS A 62 8.56 24.04 -2.14
C LYS A 62 9.43 24.73 -1.11
N ASN A 63 10.75 24.65 -1.27
CA ASN A 63 11.66 25.37 -0.39
C ASN A 63 11.43 26.87 -0.65
N PRO A 64 10.95 27.66 0.33
CA PRO A 64 10.68 29.08 0.10
C PRO A 64 11.94 29.91 -0.13
N PHE A 65 13.13 29.29 0.01
CA PHE A 65 14.44 29.94 -0.12
C PHE A 65 15.25 29.50 -1.36
N GLN A 66 14.63 28.81 -2.32
CA GLN A 66 15.25 28.52 -3.61
C GLN A 66 14.57 29.37 -4.70
N GLU A 67 15.25 30.43 -5.13
CA GLU A 67 14.94 31.20 -6.35
C GLU A 67 15.18 30.36 -7.61
#